data_AF-A0AAW2U577-F1
#
_entry.id   AF-A0AAW2U577-F1
#
_cell.length_a   1.000
_cell.length_b   1.000
_cell.length_c   1.000
_cell.angle_alpha   90.00
_cell.angle_beta   90.00
_cell.angle_gamma   90.00
#
_symmetry.space_group_name_H-M   'P 1'
#
loop_
_entity.id
_entity.type
_entity.pdbx_description
1 polymer ?
#
loop_
_entity_poly.entity_id
_entity_poly.type
_entity_poly.pdbx_seq_one_letter_code
_entity_poly.pdbx_strand_id
1 'polypeptide(L)'
;MEEAMERDQPLTPTGRIFVQPLMDQVINCAVAVEFPINDVEAFKAEVRSSILLQHPRFCSLMVTDSWGREHWRKTQVDVDRHVIVRHQPLSDDIHISDEDAVNDFIADLSVSSPLPH
;
A
#
# COMPACT_ATOMS: atom_id res chain seq x y z
N MET A 1 27.08 -9.69 14.37
CA MET A 1 26.53 -10.51 13.27
C MET A 1 26.18 -9.50 12.20
N GLU A 2 27.03 -9.40 11.18
CA GLU A 2 26.90 -8.44 10.10
C GLU A 2 25.66 -8.85 9.30
N GLU A 3 24.55 -8.13 9.45
CA GLU A 3 23.42 -8.26 8.54
C GLU A 3 23.99 -8.04 7.14
N ALA A 4 24.08 -9.11 6.35
CA ALA A 4 24.45 -9.01 4.96
C ALA A 4 23.44 -8.06 4.34
N MET A 5 23.85 -6.82 4.11
CA MET A 5 23.03 -5.75 3.55
C MET A 5 22.32 -6.34 2.33
N GLU A 6 21.01 -6.58 2.44
CA GLU A 6 20.26 -7.27 1.39
C GLU A 6 20.48 -6.47 0.10
N ARG A 7 21.08 -7.14 -0.90
CA ARG A 7 21.48 -6.46 -2.13
C ARG A 7 20.24 -5.98 -2.87
N ASP A 8 20.26 -4.73 -3.29
CA ASP A 8 19.27 -4.14 -4.19
C ASP A 8 18.99 -5.10 -5.36
N GLN A 9 17.70 -5.33 -5.62
CA GLN A 9 17.27 -6.27 -6.65
C GLN A 9 16.95 -5.52 -7.95
N PRO A 10 17.35 -6.04 -9.13
CA PRO A 10 17.04 -5.37 -10.38
C PRO A 10 15.52 -5.39 -10.66
N LEU A 11 15.04 -4.40 -11.42
CA LEU A 11 13.69 -4.46 -11.98
C LEU A 11 13.61 -5.52 -13.07
N THR A 12 12.46 -6.20 -13.14
CA THR A 12 12.11 -7.03 -14.29
C THR A 12 11.86 -6.14 -15.52
N PRO A 13 12.00 -6.66 -16.75
CA PRO A 13 11.70 -5.89 -17.96
C PRO A 13 10.30 -5.26 -17.93
N THR A 14 9.28 -6.00 -17.50
CA THR A 14 7.92 -5.49 -17.35
C THR A 14 7.81 -4.48 -16.21
N GLY A 15 8.54 -4.69 -15.10
CA GLY A 15 8.59 -3.74 -13.98
C GLY A 15 9.07 -2.36 -14.43
N ARG A 16 10.09 -2.30 -15.31
CA ARG A 16 10.59 -1.03 -15.87
C ARG A 16 9.53 -0.29 -16.70
N ILE A 17 8.63 -1.01 -17.37
CA ILE A 17 7.51 -0.42 -18.11
C ILE A 17 6.53 0.22 -17.13
N PHE A 18 6.16 -0.46 -16.06
CA PHE A 18 5.17 0.02 -15.08
C PHE A 18 5.62 1.23 -14.27
N VAL A 19 6.92 1.43 -14.08
CA VAL A 19 7.47 2.61 -13.38
C VAL A 19 7.72 3.79 -14.30
N GLN A 20 7.43 3.68 -15.61
CA GLN A 20 7.50 4.83 -16.49
C GLN A 20 6.48 5.89 -16.06
N PRO A 21 6.80 7.19 -16.16
CA PRO A 21 5.88 8.27 -15.80
C PRO A 21 4.52 8.22 -16.53
N LEU A 22 4.48 7.60 -17.71
CA LEU A 22 3.24 7.42 -18.47
C LEU A 22 2.32 6.35 -17.87
N MET A 23 2.88 5.39 -17.14
CA MET A 23 2.12 4.30 -16.54
C MET A 23 1.64 4.69 -15.14
N ASP A 24 2.52 5.14 -14.23
CA ASP A 24 2.19 5.58 -12.85
C ASP A 24 0.95 4.89 -12.23
N GLN A 25 1.03 3.57 -12.10
CA GLN A 25 -0.12 2.73 -11.79
C GLN A 25 -0.29 2.55 -10.28
N VAL A 26 -1.46 2.90 -9.76
CA VAL A 26 -1.90 2.59 -8.39
C VAL A 26 -3.06 1.60 -8.45
N ILE A 27 -2.97 0.51 -7.67
CA ILE A 27 -4.03 -0.50 -7.57
C ILE A 27 -4.72 -0.33 -6.22
N ASN A 28 -5.96 0.15 -6.25
CA ASN A 28 -6.83 0.23 -5.08
C ASN A 28 -7.64 -1.07 -4.92
N CYS A 29 -7.82 -1.52 -3.68
CA CYS A 29 -8.61 -2.71 -3.36
C CYS A 29 -9.46 -2.45 -2.11
N ALA A 30 -10.72 -2.89 -2.13
CA ALA A 30 -11.60 -2.88 -0.98
C ALA A 30 -12.00 -4.31 -0.60
N VAL A 31 -11.96 -4.59 0.70
CA VAL A 31 -12.27 -5.90 1.26
C VAL A 31 -13.30 -5.72 2.36
N ALA A 32 -14.42 -6.40 2.24
CA ALA A 32 -15.44 -6.48 3.28
C ALA A 32 -15.22 -7.73 4.14
N VAL A 33 -15.48 -7.61 5.44
CA VAL A 33 -15.42 -8.70 6.42
C VAL A 33 -16.75 -8.82 7.13
N GLU A 34 -17.13 -10.05 7.50
CA GLU A 34 -18.41 -10.32 8.18
C GLU A 34 -18.43 -9.80 9.62
N PHE A 35 -17.28 -9.85 10.31
CA PHE A 35 -17.16 -9.46 11.71
C PHE A 35 -16.42 -8.14 11.87
N PRO A 36 -16.85 -7.27 12.80
CA PRO A 36 -16.20 -6.00 13.04
C PRO A 36 -14.79 -6.19 13.61
N ILE A 37 -13.85 -5.35 13.17
CA ILE A 37 -12.49 -5.28 13.70
C ILE A 37 -12.52 -4.34 14.92
N ASN A 38 -12.70 -4.92 16.11
CA ASN A 38 -12.81 -4.15 17.36
C ASN A 38 -11.46 -3.83 18.00
N ASP A 39 -10.42 -4.63 17.72
CA ASP A 39 -9.07 -4.46 18.26
C ASP A 39 -8.10 -4.09 17.15
N VAL A 40 -7.85 -2.79 17.03
CA VAL A 40 -6.93 -2.22 16.03
C VAL A 40 -5.49 -2.69 16.26
N GLU A 41 -5.06 -2.85 17.51
CA GLU A 41 -3.69 -3.24 17.81
C GLU A 41 -3.45 -4.72 17.49
N ALA A 42 -4.43 -5.59 17.76
CA ALA A 42 -4.42 -6.97 17.30
C ALA A 42 -4.38 -7.05 15.76
N PHE A 43 -5.20 -6.24 15.07
CA PHE A 43 -5.17 -6.18 13.61
C PHE A 43 -3.79 -5.77 13.07
N LYS A 44 -3.19 -4.71 13.62
CA LYS A 44 -1.84 -4.29 13.23
C LYS A 44 -0.79 -5.37 13.53
N ALA A 45 -0.92 -6.10 14.63
CA ALA A 45 -0.02 -7.22 14.94
C ALA A 45 -0.11 -8.34 13.89
N GLU A 46 -1.32 -8.67 13.42
CA GLU A 46 -1.52 -9.62 12.33
C GLU A 46 -0.99 -9.10 10.98
N VAL A 47 -1.14 -7.81 10.68
CA VAL A 47 -0.52 -7.20 9.49
C VAL A 47 1.00 -7.35 9.55
N ARG A 48 1.61 -7.13 10.73
CA ARG A 48 3.06 -7.30 10.96
C ARG A 48 3.53 -8.74 10.75
N SER A 49 2.71 -9.73 11.09
CA SER A 49 3.02 -11.16 10.91
C SER A 49 2.64 -11.70 9.52
N SER A 50 1.85 -10.96 8.75
CA SER A 50 1.27 -11.43 7.47
C SER A 50 2.30 -11.62 6.34
N ILE A 51 1.87 -12.35 5.30
CA ILE A 51 2.65 -12.53 4.06
C ILE A 51 2.99 -11.19 3.38
N LEU A 52 2.20 -10.14 3.61
CA LEU A 52 2.49 -8.81 3.07
C LEU A 52 3.83 -8.31 3.61
N LEU A 53 4.11 -8.43 4.90
CA LEU A 53 5.37 -7.93 5.45
C LEU A 53 6.52 -8.94 5.40
N GLN A 54 6.22 -10.21 5.17
CA GLN A 54 7.24 -11.24 4.94
C GLN A 54 7.79 -11.23 3.52
N HIS A 55 6.99 -10.82 2.53
CA HIS A 55 7.37 -10.91 1.12
C HIS A 55 8.17 -9.66 0.67
N PRO A 56 9.39 -9.81 0.13
CA PRO A 56 10.26 -8.67 -0.21
C PRO A 56 9.62 -7.63 -1.13
N ARG A 57 8.70 -8.05 -2.02
CA ARG A 57 8.02 -7.15 -2.98
C ARG A 57 7.13 -6.10 -2.31
N PHE A 58 6.59 -6.36 -1.13
CA PHE A 58 5.74 -5.41 -0.38
C PHE A 58 6.54 -4.62 0.66
N CYS A 59 7.80 -4.99 0.89
CA CYS A 59 8.73 -4.32 1.79
C CYS A 59 9.90 -3.68 1.03
N SER A 60 9.68 -3.21 -0.21
CA SER A 60 10.74 -2.60 -1.02
C SER A 60 10.29 -1.28 -1.65
N LEU A 61 11.21 -0.32 -1.71
CA LEU A 61 11.05 0.93 -2.46
C LEU A 61 11.83 0.84 -3.76
N MET A 62 11.27 1.42 -4.82
CA MET A 62 12.02 1.65 -6.05
C MET A 62 12.95 2.85 -5.85
N VAL A 63 14.24 2.64 -6.09
CA VAL A 63 15.27 3.67 -6.00
C VAL A 63 16.04 3.75 -7.31
N THR A 64 16.56 4.92 -7.64
CA THR A 64 17.43 5.12 -8.80
C THR A 64 18.87 5.32 -8.31
N ASP A 65 19.81 4.59 -8.88
CA ASP A 65 21.23 4.72 -8.55
C ASP A 65 21.89 5.93 -9.24
N SER A 66 23.17 6.18 -8.93
CA SER A 66 23.94 7.28 -9.52
C SER A 66 24.17 7.15 -11.03
N TRP A 67 23.92 5.98 -11.61
CA TRP A 67 24.00 5.70 -13.06
C TRP A 67 22.63 5.73 -13.73
N GLY A 68 21.57 6.13 -13.01
CA GLY A 68 20.21 6.22 -13.55
C GLY A 68 19.50 4.87 -13.69
N ARG A 69 19.95 3.81 -13.00
CA ARG A 69 19.30 2.49 -13.06
C ARG A 69 18.37 2.32 -11.86
N GLU A 70 17.18 1.80 -12.14
CA GLU A 70 16.19 1.50 -11.10
C GLU A 70 16.50 0.16 -10.43
N HIS A 71 16.31 0.10 -9.11
CA HIS A 71 16.40 -1.12 -8.30
C HIS A 71 15.34 -1.13 -7.20
N TRP A 72 14.98 -2.33 -6.74
CA TRP A 72 14.19 -2.54 -5.53
C TRP A 72 15.10 -2.64 -4.32
N ARG A 73 14.98 -1.69 -3.40
CA ARG A 73 15.67 -1.69 -2.13
C ARG A 73 14.70 -2.09 -1.03
N LYS A 74 15.03 -3.15 -0.30
CA LYS A 74 14.24 -3.54 0.87
C LYS A 74 14.27 -2.44 1.93
N THR A 75 13.13 -2.20 2.56
CA THR A 75 12.95 -1.24 3.64
C THR A 75 12.16 -1.90 4.77
N GLN A 76 12.23 -1.29 5.94
CA GLN A 76 11.35 -1.63 7.06
C GLN A 76 10.03 -0.88 6.90
N VAL A 77 8.91 -1.61 6.93
CA VAL A 77 7.56 -1.02 6.88
C VAL A 77 7.11 -0.67 8.29
N ASP A 78 6.78 0.60 8.49
CA ASP A 78 6.16 1.08 9.73
C ASP A 78 4.63 0.95 9.63
N VAL A 79 4.08 -0.11 10.19
CA VAL A 79 2.63 -0.42 10.10
C VAL A 79 1.77 0.68 10.71
N ASP A 80 2.24 1.36 11.76
CA ASP A 80 1.45 2.41 12.42
C ASP A 80 1.26 3.64 11.53
N ARG A 81 2.14 3.84 10.55
CA ARG A 81 2.02 4.89 9.53
C ARG A 81 1.15 4.51 8.34
N HIS A 82 0.87 3.21 8.15
CA HIS A 82 0.14 2.70 6.97
C HIS A 82 -1.28 2.23 7.30
N VAL A 83 -1.60 1.90 8.56
CA VAL A 83 -2.95 1.55 8.99
C VAL A 83 -3.67 2.81 9.50
N ILE A 84 -4.54 3.37 8.66
CA ILE A 84 -5.34 4.55 8.98
C ILE A 84 -6.73 4.08 9.39
N VAL A 85 -7.08 4.29 10.66
CA VAL A 85 -8.41 3.96 11.18
C VAL A 85 -9.31 5.18 11.07
N ARG A 86 -10.46 5.00 10.42
CA ARG A 86 -11.52 6.01 10.35
C ARG A 86 -12.69 5.57 11.21
N HIS A 87 -13.05 6.39 12.20
CA HIS A 87 -14.14 6.09 13.12
C HIS A 87 -15.49 6.65 12.66
N GLN A 88 -15.48 7.62 11.73
CA GLN A 88 -16.68 8.19 11.14
C GLN A 88 -17.16 7.34 9.94
N PRO A 89 -18.46 7.38 9.59
CA PRO A 89 -19.01 6.83 8.34
C PRO A 89 -18.49 7.58 7.12
N LEU A 90 -18.34 6.93 5.96
CA LEU A 90 -17.77 7.55 4.75
C LEU A 90 -18.60 8.73 4.22
N SER A 91 -19.91 8.69 4.46
CA SER A 91 -20.85 9.78 4.17
C SER A 91 -21.66 10.12 5.41
N ASP A 92 -21.92 11.42 5.61
CA ASP A 92 -22.87 11.91 6.62
C ASP A 92 -24.31 12.01 6.06
N ASP A 93 -24.49 11.77 4.76
CA ASP A 93 -25.81 11.77 4.11
C ASP A 93 -26.52 10.43 4.33
N ILE A 94 -27.62 10.48 5.10
CA ILE A 94 -28.46 9.33 5.44
C ILE A 94 -29.17 8.69 4.24
N HIS A 95 -29.17 9.37 3.08
CA HIS A 95 -29.76 8.86 1.85
C HIS A 95 -28.78 8.06 0.99
N ILE A 96 -27.48 8.12 1.30
CA ILE A 96 -26.43 7.38 0.60
C ILE A 96 -26.24 6.04 1.30
N SER A 97 -26.26 4.94 0.54
CA SER A 97 -25.98 3.61 1.10
C SER A 97 -24.49 3.46 1.43
N ASP A 98 -24.14 2.57 2.36
CA ASP A 98 -22.73 2.29 2.67
C ASP A 98 -21.96 1.78 1.44
N GLU A 99 -22.62 1.03 0.56
CA GLU A 99 -22.04 0.53 -0.70
C GLU A 99 -21.71 1.68 -1.65
N ASP A 100 -22.64 2.61 -1.86
CA ASP A 100 -22.42 3.78 -2.70
C ASP A 100 -21.32 4.67 -2.12
N ALA A 101 -21.31 4.88 -0.79
CA ALA A 101 -20.28 5.66 -0.12
C ALA A 101 -18.87 5.04 -0.26
N VAL A 102 -18.75 3.71 -0.19
CA VAL A 102 -17.49 3.00 -0.42
C VAL A 102 -17.08 3.12 -1.90
N ASN A 103 -18.01 2.97 -2.83
CA ASN A 103 -17.73 3.07 -4.26
C ASN A 103 -17.22 4.48 -4.64
N ASP A 104 -17.89 5.52 -4.15
CA ASP A 104 -17.49 6.91 -4.37
C ASP A 104 -16.09 7.19 -3.79
N PHE A 105 -15.80 6.67 -2.59
CA PHE A 105 -14.49 6.79 -1.97
C PHE A 105 -13.38 6.13 -2.80
N ILE A 106 -13.59 4.91 -3.30
CA ILE A 106 -12.61 4.19 -4.14
C ILE A 106 -12.44 4.87 -5.52
N ALA A 107 -13.53 5.38 -6.08
CA ALA A 107 -13.51 6.13 -7.33
C ALA A 107 -12.67 7.41 -7.18
N ASP A 108 -12.84 8.14 -6.08
CA ASP A 108 -12.02 9.32 -5.77
C ASP A 108 -10.54 8.94 -5.64
N LEU A 109 -10.19 7.91 -4.86
CA LEU A 109 -8.81 7.43 -4.71
C LEU A 109 -8.12 7.08 -6.04
N SER A 110 -8.89 6.74 -7.06
CA SER A 110 -8.36 6.39 -8.39
C SER A 110 -7.92 7.61 -9.20
N VAL A 111 -8.34 8.82 -8.82
CA VAL A 111 -7.99 10.08 -9.49
C VAL A 111 -7.31 11.10 -8.57
N SER A 112 -7.42 10.94 -7.25
CA SER A 112 -6.95 11.89 -6.23
C SER A 112 -5.87 11.32 -5.30
N SER A 113 -5.15 10.26 -5.73
CA SER A 113 -4.24 9.46 -4.91
C SER A 113 -3.49 10.31 -3.85
N PRO A 114 -3.69 10.02 -2.55
CA PRO A 114 -3.04 10.77 -1.48
C PRO A 114 -1.56 10.41 -1.31
N LEU A 115 -1.05 9.49 -2.12
CA LEU A 115 0.36 9.09 -2.12
C LEU A 115 1.19 10.13 -2.88
N PRO A 116 2.30 10.63 -2.32
CA PRO A 116 3.17 11.56 -3.02
C PRO A 116 3.76 10.91 -4.28
N HIS A 117 3.71 11.62 -5.41
CA HIS A 117 4.43 11.28 -6.65
C HIS A 117 5.93 11.56 -6.52
#